data_AF-A0A0N4VCR6-F1
#
_entry.id   AF-A0A0N4VCR6-F1
#
_cell.length_a   1.000
_cell.length_b   1.000
_cell.length_c   1.000
_cell.angle_alpha   90.00
_cell.angle_beta   90.00
_cell.angle_gamma   90.00
#
_symmetry.space_group_name_H-M   'P 1'
#
loop_
_entity.id
_entity.type
_entity.pdbx_description
1 polymer ?
#
loop_
_entity_poly.entity_id
_entity_poly.type
_entity_poly.pdbx_seq_one_letter_code
_entity_poly.pdbx_strand_id
1 'polypeptide(L)'
;MSLKHPPAANYRKRPTVSVQQNNFLSAHEEELEGEEEKTSFQKEVDVLVREQEWLKVYDTHRTLLKLRKHYQFQLQKVLIECCRRLHVSNKLYPSLDIGARPASSEQLHLKQRNGMDNLKATVVLVGENIIQSEVSFKYAKAPGGVLKTCAQPEVQWKLQQFQDAGNFCCMALNTIAKVSTLTTDIYFICFLKKSSVNCHSLDLKVSDLIMQARSIICLPRKRTLLELCNFPPTKCFKPPLPPDVVFSYYVASTRFICAAYQVTSKQNGL
;
A
#
# COMPACT_ATOMS: atom_id res chain seq x y z
N MET A 1 118.58 0.99 -4.37
CA MET A 1 118.52 0.61 -5.80
C MET A 1 117.76 -0.71 -5.90
N SER A 2 116.51 -0.65 -6.34
CA SER A 2 115.52 -1.72 -6.19
C SER A 2 115.41 -2.60 -7.45
N LEU A 3 115.76 -3.87 -7.26
CA LEU A 3 115.09 -5.12 -7.66
C LEU A 3 114.47 -5.27 -9.08
N LYS A 4 115.07 -6.19 -9.85
CA LYS A 4 114.48 -6.91 -10.99
C LYS A 4 113.79 -8.20 -10.50
N HIS A 5 112.58 -8.47 -11.00
CA HIS A 5 111.77 -9.69 -10.87
C HIS A 5 112.37 -10.93 -11.59
N PRO A 6 111.79 -12.17 -11.51
CA PRO A 6 110.84 -12.79 -10.55
C PRO A 6 111.30 -14.22 -10.11
N PRO A 7 110.48 -15.00 -9.37
CA PRO A 7 110.07 -16.29 -9.96
C PRO A 7 108.59 -16.66 -9.76
N ALA A 8 108.18 -17.67 -10.54
CA ALA A 8 106.81 -18.07 -10.88
C ALA A 8 105.92 -18.45 -9.68
N ALA A 9 104.68 -17.97 -9.74
CA ALA A 9 103.63 -18.23 -8.75
C ALA A 9 102.98 -19.60 -8.96
N ASN A 10 102.77 -20.28 -7.82
CA ASN A 10 102.08 -21.55 -7.66
C ASN A 10 100.63 -21.51 -8.18
N TYR A 11 100.25 -22.58 -8.90
CA TYR A 11 98.87 -22.94 -9.22
C TYR A 11 98.05 -23.12 -7.93
N ARG A 12 97.14 -22.18 -7.62
CA ARG A 12 96.01 -22.42 -6.71
C ARG A 12 94.80 -22.85 -7.53
N LYS A 13 94.40 -24.10 -7.36
CA LYS A 13 93.10 -24.62 -7.82
C LYS A 13 91.98 -23.74 -7.26
N ARG A 14 91.06 -23.28 -8.12
CA ARG A 14 89.79 -22.67 -7.71
C ARG A 14 89.02 -23.69 -6.86
N PRO A 15 88.36 -23.30 -5.76
CA PRO A 15 87.34 -24.15 -5.17
C PRO A 15 86.19 -24.22 -6.18
N THR A 16 85.89 -25.43 -6.64
CA THR A 16 84.63 -25.74 -7.31
C THR A 16 83.52 -25.47 -6.29
N VAL A 17 82.84 -24.33 -6.40
CA VAL A 17 81.55 -24.14 -5.73
C VAL A 17 80.64 -25.21 -6.31
N SER A 18 80.25 -26.13 -5.44
CA SER A 18 79.52 -27.34 -5.78
C SER A 18 78.21 -26.99 -6.50
N VAL A 19 77.98 -27.65 -7.65
CA VAL A 19 76.73 -27.60 -8.43
C VAL A 19 75.48 -27.82 -7.55
N GLN A 20 75.61 -28.51 -6.42
CA GLN A 20 74.53 -28.73 -5.46
C GLN A 20 74.04 -27.47 -4.74
N GLN A 21 74.88 -26.44 -4.54
CA GLN A 21 74.51 -25.22 -3.82
C GLN A 21 73.74 -24.22 -4.72
N ASN A 22 74.06 -24.18 -6.02
CA ASN A 22 73.30 -23.40 -7.00
C ASN A 22 71.94 -24.03 -7.31
N ASN A 23 71.84 -25.36 -7.34
CA ASN A 23 70.56 -26.04 -7.52
C ASN A 23 69.60 -25.84 -6.32
N PHE A 24 70.14 -25.65 -5.11
CA PHE A 24 69.33 -25.43 -3.90
C PHE A 24 68.79 -24.00 -3.82
N LEU A 25 69.56 -23.00 -4.24
CA LEU A 25 69.11 -21.61 -4.33
C LEU A 25 68.08 -21.41 -5.46
N SER A 26 68.29 -22.03 -6.62
CA SER A 26 67.34 -22.00 -7.74
C SER A 26 66.01 -22.66 -7.39
N ALA A 27 66.03 -23.80 -6.67
CA ALA A 27 64.80 -24.46 -6.24
C ALA A 27 64.03 -23.64 -5.18
N HIS A 28 64.74 -22.91 -4.33
CA HIS A 28 64.12 -22.07 -3.30
C HIS A 28 63.56 -20.75 -3.86
N GLU A 29 64.18 -20.19 -4.92
CA GLU A 29 63.64 -19.07 -5.68
C GLU A 29 62.42 -19.48 -6.52
N GLU A 30 62.44 -20.65 -7.15
CA GLU A 30 61.27 -21.22 -7.86
C GLU A 30 60.10 -21.54 -6.90
N GLU A 31 60.39 -22.02 -5.68
CA GLU A 31 59.36 -22.23 -4.65
C GLU A 31 58.76 -20.91 -4.13
N LEU A 32 59.58 -19.86 -3.96
CA LEU A 32 59.12 -18.52 -3.56
C LEU A 32 58.30 -17.83 -4.66
N GLU A 33 58.74 -17.92 -5.93
CA GLU A 33 57.98 -17.43 -7.08
C GLU A 33 56.65 -18.19 -7.21
N GLY A 34 56.65 -19.52 -6.99
CA GLY A 34 55.43 -20.33 -6.98
C GLY A 34 54.48 -20.02 -5.81
N GLU A 35 54.99 -19.60 -4.64
CA GLU A 35 54.17 -19.14 -3.52
C GLU A 35 53.61 -17.73 -3.73
N GLU A 36 54.39 -16.81 -4.32
CA GLU A 36 53.92 -15.47 -4.70
C GLU A 36 52.85 -15.55 -5.80
N GLU A 37 53.04 -16.42 -6.79
CA GLU A 37 52.08 -16.64 -7.88
C GLU A 37 50.78 -17.26 -7.37
N LYS A 38 50.85 -18.25 -6.45
CA LYS A 38 49.67 -18.78 -5.73
C LYS A 38 48.96 -17.70 -4.91
N THR A 39 49.71 -16.82 -4.25
CA THR A 39 49.15 -15.73 -3.43
C THR A 39 48.49 -14.67 -4.31
N SER A 40 49.06 -14.37 -5.47
CA SER A 40 48.48 -13.48 -6.49
C SER A 40 47.18 -14.06 -7.05
N PHE A 41 47.19 -15.34 -7.42
CA PHE A 41 46.01 -16.05 -7.90
C PHE A 41 44.89 -16.08 -6.86
N GLN A 42 45.22 -16.34 -5.59
CA GLN A 42 44.23 -16.32 -4.51
C GLN A 42 43.59 -14.93 -4.32
N LYS A 43 44.37 -13.85 -4.43
CA LYS A 43 43.84 -12.47 -4.38
C LYS A 43 42.89 -12.18 -5.53
N GLU A 44 43.21 -12.66 -6.73
CA GLU A 44 42.34 -12.52 -7.91
C GLU A 44 41.03 -13.29 -7.73
N VAL A 45 41.10 -14.54 -7.27
CA VAL A 45 39.92 -15.34 -6.92
C VAL A 45 39.05 -14.62 -5.88
N ASP A 46 39.65 -14.06 -4.83
CA ASP A 46 38.91 -13.32 -3.80
C ASP A 46 38.24 -12.05 -4.35
N VAL A 47 38.87 -11.36 -5.31
CA VAL A 47 38.25 -10.21 -6.00
C VAL A 47 37.05 -10.67 -6.83
N LEU A 48 37.21 -11.72 -7.63
CA LEU A 48 36.14 -12.25 -8.48
C LEU A 48 34.93 -12.74 -7.65
N VAL A 49 35.18 -13.39 -6.51
CA VAL A 49 34.12 -13.79 -5.58
C VAL A 49 33.37 -12.56 -5.05
N ARG A 50 34.07 -11.51 -4.62
CA ARG A 50 33.44 -10.26 -4.16
C ARG A 50 32.64 -9.56 -5.26
N GLU A 51 33.16 -9.51 -6.49
CA GLU A 51 32.45 -8.94 -7.64
C GLU A 51 31.19 -9.74 -7.97
N GLN A 52 31.27 -11.06 -7.94
CA GLN A 52 30.12 -11.93 -8.15
C GLN A 52 29.05 -11.73 -7.08
N GLU A 53 29.43 -11.62 -5.81
CA GLU A 53 28.51 -11.31 -4.72
C GLU A 53 27.85 -9.93 -4.90
N TRP A 54 28.65 -8.92 -5.26
CA TRP A 54 28.15 -7.58 -5.54
C TRP A 54 27.14 -7.56 -6.70
N LEU A 55 27.43 -8.26 -7.79
CA LEU A 55 26.53 -8.40 -8.94
C LEU A 55 25.20 -9.06 -8.54
N LYS A 56 25.24 -10.13 -7.73
CA LYS A 56 24.02 -10.77 -7.21
C LYS A 56 23.15 -9.78 -6.42
N VAL A 57 23.76 -8.99 -5.55
CA VAL A 57 23.07 -7.96 -4.75
C VAL A 57 22.48 -6.87 -5.65
N TYR A 58 23.26 -6.40 -6.64
CA TYR A 58 22.84 -5.40 -7.60
C TYR A 58 21.64 -5.86 -8.45
N ASP A 59 21.70 -7.06 -9.02
CA ASP A 59 20.63 -7.63 -9.85
C ASP A 59 19.36 -7.92 -9.04
N THR A 60 19.52 -8.40 -7.81
CA THR A 60 18.40 -8.59 -6.87
C THR A 60 17.71 -7.24 -6.60
N HIS A 61 18.48 -6.22 -6.26
CA HIS A 61 17.95 -4.88 -6.01
C HIS A 61 17.23 -4.31 -7.24
N ARG A 62 17.86 -4.41 -8.43
CA ARG A 62 17.27 -3.94 -9.69
C ARG A 62 15.94 -4.62 -9.99
N THR A 63 15.86 -5.92 -9.74
CA THR A 63 14.63 -6.71 -9.93
C THR A 63 13.54 -6.29 -8.94
N LEU A 64 13.89 -6.15 -7.65
CA LEU A 64 12.96 -5.68 -6.61
C LEU A 64 12.44 -4.28 -6.89
N LEU A 65 13.29 -3.36 -7.38
CA LEU A 65 12.85 -2.02 -7.78
C LEU A 65 11.85 -2.04 -8.93
N LYS A 66 12.08 -2.87 -9.95
CA LYS A 66 11.15 -3.02 -11.07
C LYS A 66 9.79 -3.53 -10.59
N LEU A 67 9.79 -4.58 -9.76
CA LEU A 67 8.59 -5.14 -9.16
C LEU A 67 7.84 -4.12 -8.29
N ARG A 68 8.58 -3.38 -7.45
CA ARG A 68 8.04 -2.31 -6.61
C ARG A 68 7.37 -1.22 -7.44
N LYS A 69 8.05 -0.69 -8.46
CA LYS A 69 7.50 0.34 -9.35
C LYS A 69 6.23 -0.15 -10.04
N HIS A 70 6.23 -1.41 -10.51
CA HIS A 70 5.04 -2.03 -11.09
C HIS A 70 3.89 -2.12 -10.09
N TYR A 71 4.14 -2.65 -8.89
CA TYR A 71 3.12 -2.76 -7.84
C TYR A 71 2.55 -1.38 -7.45
N GLN A 72 3.43 -0.40 -7.25
CA GLN A 72 3.04 0.97 -6.92
C GLN A 72 2.15 1.59 -8.00
N PHE A 73 2.47 1.38 -9.26
CA PHE A 73 1.67 1.84 -10.39
C PHE A 73 0.27 1.18 -10.43
N GLN A 74 0.20 -0.14 -10.20
CA GLN A 74 -1.10 -0.82 -10.14
C GLN A 74 -1.94 -0.34 -8.96
N LEU A 75 -1.32 -0.17 -7.79
CA LEU A 75 -2.00 0.31 -6.59
C LEU A 75 -2.51 1.73 -6.78
N GLN A 76 -1.70 2.60 -7.36
CA GLN A 76 -2.07 3.97 -7.72
C GLN A 76 -3.28 4.00 -8.66
N LYS A 77 -3.30 3.15 -9.70
CA LYS A 77 -4.45 3.04 -10.61
C LYS A 77 -5.75 2.69 -9.89
N VAL A 78 -5.71 1.67 -9.01
CA VAL A 78 -6.89 1.23 -8.26
C VAL A 78 -7.37 2.33 -7.31
N LEU A 79 -6.44 2.97 -6.57
CA LEU A 79 -6.79 4.05 -5.64
C LEU A 79 -7.35 5.28 -6.36
N ILE A 80 -6.80 5.64 -7.51
CA ILE A 80 -7.33 6.73 -8.34
C ILE A 80 -8.79 6.44 -8.74
N GLU A 81 -9.07 5.22 -9.19
CA GLU A 81 -10.43 4.83 -9.55
C GLU A 81 -11.39 4.85 -8.33
N CYS A 82 -10.92 4.43 -7.14
CA CYS A 82 -11.67 4.56 -5.90
C CYS A 82 -11.98 6.03 -5.57
N CYS A 83 -10.98 6.92 -5.61
CA CYS A 83 -11.15 8.35 -5.36
C CYS A 83 -12.12 8.99 -6.37
N ARG A 84 -12.05 8.57 -7.63
CA ARG A 84 -12.95 9.01 -8.70
C ARG A 84 -14.39 8.59 -8.42
N ARG A 85 -14.64 7.33 -8.01
CA ARG A 85 -16.00 6.84 -7.69
C ARG A 85 -16.60 7.53 -6.47
N LEU A 86 -15.77 7.85 -5.48
CA LEU A 86 -16.20 8.57 -4.28
C LEU A 86 -16.30 10.09 -4.47
N HIS A 87 -15.95 10.61 -5.66
CA HIS A 87 -15.89 12.04 -5.98
C HIS A 87 -15.05 12.86 -4.99
N VAL A 88 -13.93 12.29 -4.53
CA VAL A 88 -12.99 12.94 -3.59
C VAL A 88 -11.69 13.40 -4.26
N SER A 89 -11.67 13.45 -5.60
CA SER A 89 -10.48 13.81 -6.38
C SER A 89 -9.95 15.23 -6.10
N ASN A 90 -10.82 16.13 -5.61
CA ASN A 90 -10.44 17.48 -5.19
C ASN A 90 -9.49 17.52 -3.97
N LYS A 91 -9.35 16.41 -3.23
CA LYS A 91 -8.46 16.30 -2.05
C LYS A 91 -7.07 15.76 -2.39
N LEU A 92 -6.79 15.52 -3.66
CA LEU A 92 -5.54 14.90 -4.13
C LEU A 92 -4.49 15.95 -4.46
N TYR A 93 -3.21 15.56 -4.42
CA TYR A 93 -2.13 16.47 -4.82
C TYR A 93 -2.37 17.00 -6.24
N PRO A 94 -2.16 18.30 -6.51
CA PRO A 94 -2.38 18.89 -7.83
C PRO A 94 -1.55 18.24 -8.95
N SER A 95 -0.43 17.59 -8.61
CA SER A 95 0.41 16.86 -9.54
C SER A 95 -0.19 15.54 -10.03
N LEU A 96 -1.21 15.01 -9.35
CA LEU A 96 -1.97 13.86 -9.85
C LEU A 96 -3.11 14.38 -10.71
N ASP A 97 -2.85 14.52 -12.02
CA ASP A 97 -3.91 14.72 -12.98
C ASP A 97 -4.73 13.43 -13.12
N ILE A 98 -5.94 13.47 -12.60
CA ILE A 98 -6.86 12.32 -12.55
C ILE A 98 -7.98 12.49 -13.58
N GLY A 99 -8.01 13.62 -14.28
CA GLY A 99 -9.12 14.02 -15.14
C GLY A 99 -10.36 14.33 -14.31
N ALA A 100 -10.98 15.48 -14.56
CA ALA A 100 -12.29 15.79 -14.00
C ALA A 100 -13.34 14.93 -14.72
N ARG A 101 -13.87 13.90 -14.06
CA ARG A 101 -15.06 13.19 -14.53
C ARG A 101 -16.28 13.73 -13.76
N PRO A 102 -17.38 14.10 -14.45
CA PRO A 102 -18.59 14.54 -13.78
C PRO A 102 -19.09 13.45 -12.82
N ALA A 103 -19.71 13.91 -11.74
CA ALA A 103 -20.24 13.04 -10.73
C ALA A 103 -21.34 12.14 -11.33
N SER A 104 -21.14 10.82 -11.32
CA SER A 104 -22.17 9.89 -11.79
C SER A 104 -23.17 9.66 -10.66
N SER A 105 -24.46 9.75 -10.99
CA SER A 105 -25.51 9.23 -10.10
C SER A 105 -25.63 7.72 -10.27
N GLU A 106 -25.93 7.03 -9.17
CA GLU A 106 -26.22 5.61 -9.13
C GLU A 106 -27.57 5.40 -8.43
N GLN A 107 -28.50 4.73 -9.09
CA GLN A 107 -29.82 4.41 -8.53
C GLN A 107 -29.83 2.96 -8.04
N LEU A 108 -30.04 2.79 -6.73
CA LEU A 108 -30.09 1.51 -6.06
C LEU A 108 -31.52 1.13 -5.72
N HIS A 109 -31.95 -0.05 -6.18
CA HIS A 109 -33.23 -0.64 -5.79
C HIS A 109 -33.01 -1.70 -4.72
N LEU A 110 -33.42 -1.38 -3.50
CA LEU A 110 -33.26 -2.22 -2.31
C LEU A 110 -34.52 -3.06 -2.11
N LYS A 111 -34.31 -4.37 -2.04
CA LYS A 111 -35.34 -5.36 -1.71
C LYS A 111 -34.95 -6.08 -0.43
N GLN A 112 -35.95 -6.53 0.32
CA GLN A 112 -35.73 -7.27 1.54
C GLN A 112 -35.05 -8.62 1.24
N ARG A 113 -34.07 -8.99 2.08
CA ARG A 113 -33.23 -10.18 1.88
C ARG A 113 -34.01 -11.50 1.83
N ASN A 114 -35.12 -11.58 2.56
CA ASN A 114 -35.92 -12.79 2.73
C ASN A 114 -37.04 -12.93 1.68
N GLY A 115 -37.07 -12.08 0.64
CA GLY A 115 -38.09 -12.12 -0.41
C GLY A 115 -39.47 -11.62 0.02
N MET A 116 -39.63 -11.17 1.27
CA MET A 116 -40.86 -10.54 1.73
C MET A 116 -40.93 -9.10 1.23
N ASP A 117 -42.10 -8.67 0.76
CA ASP A 117 -42.33 -7.29 0.31
C ASP A 117 -42.77 -6.37 1.47
N ASN A 118 -42.09 -6.44 2.62
CA ASN A 118 -42.43 -5.57 3.77
C ASN A 118 -41.69 -4.24 3.74
N LEU A 119 -40.53 -4.18 3.08
CA LEU A 119 -39.73 -2.96 2.89
C LEU A 119 -39.10 -2.96 1.50
N LYS A 120 -39.38 -1.91 0.74
CA LYS A 120 -38.74 -1.58 -0.53
C LYS A 120 -38.18 -0.16 -0.43
N ALA A 121 -36.98 0.06 -0.94
CA ALA A 121 -36.42 1.39 -1.01
C ALA A 121 -35.70 1.63 -2.34
N THR A 122 -35.85 2.83 -2.89
CA THR A 122 -35.07 3.30 -4.03
C THR A 122 -34.22 4.46 -3.55
N VAL A 123 -32.91 4.35 -3.69
CA VAL A 123 -31.95 5.35 -3.21
C VAL A 123 -31.09 5.81 -4.38
N VAL A 124 -30.95 7.11 -4.54
CA VAL A 124 -30.05 7.70 -5.55
C VAL A 124 -28.83 8.28 -4.84
N LEU A 125 -27.66 7.77 -5.20
CA LEU A 125 -26.36 8.17 -4.67
C LEU A 125 -25.60 9.00 -5.68
N VAL A 126 -24.90 10.03 -5.20
CA VAL A 126 -23.90 10.78 -5.96
C VAL A 126 -22.64 10.92 -5.11
N GLY A 127 -21.63 10.10 -5.40
CA GLY A 127 -20.40 9.99 -4.60
C GLY A 127 -20.72 9.59 -3.15
N GLU A 128 -20.45 10.48 -2.21
CA GLU A 128 -20.71 10.29 -0.77
C GLU A 128 -22.13 10.70 -0.31
N ASN A 129 -22.96 11.27 -1.20
CA ASN A 129 -24.25 11.84 -0.83
C ASN A 129 -25.42 10.94 -1.25
N ILE A 130 -26.40 10.79 -0.37
CA ILE A 130 -27.76 10.36 -0.74
C ILE A 130 -28.52 11.62 -1.14
N ILE A 131 -28.95 11.69 -2.40
CA ILE A 131 -29.67 12.84 -2.97
C ILE A 131 -31.18 12.60 -3.07
N GLN A 132 -31.60 11.34 -3.10
CA GLN A 132 -33.01 10.95 -3.11
C GLN A 132 -33.17 9.61 -2.41
N SER A 133 -34.24 9.47 -1.64
CA SER A 133 -34.58 8.22 -0.97
C SER A 133 -36.08 8.06 -0.90
N GLU A 134 -36.58 7.06 -1.61
CA GLU A 134 -37.98 6.66 -1.62
C GLU A 134 -38.12 5.34 -0.87
N VAL A 135 -39.07 5.26 0.04
CA VAL A 135 -39.30 4.06 0.86
C VAL A 135 -40.78 3.70 0.83
N SER A 136 -41.05 2.41 0.64
CA SER A 136 -42.37 1.82 0.77
C SER A 136 -42.29 0.66 1.75
N PHE A 137 -43.10 0.70 2.79
CA PHE A 137 -43.09 -0.34 3.82
C PHE A 137 -44.48 -0.60 4.38
N LYS A 138 -44.70 -1.83 4.87
CA LYS A 138 -45.96 -2.19 5.54
C LYS A 138 -46.07 -1.46 6.86
N TYR A 139 -47.19 -0.77 7.05
CA TYR A 139 -47.50 -0.03 8.26
C TYR A 139 -49.00 -0.14 8.51
N ALA A 140 -49.38 -0.91 9.53
CA ALA A 140 -50.78 -1.26 9.78
C ALA A 140 -51.70 -0.05 10.02
N LYS A 141 -51.14 1.06 10.54
CA LYS A 141 -51.88 2.29 10.81
C LYS A 141 -52.01 3.20 9.56
N ALA A 142 -51.34 2.89 8.45
CA ALA A 142 -51.52 3.63 7.20
C ALA A 142 -52.77 3.16 6.45
N PRO A 143 -53.46 4.05 5.71
CA PRO A 143 -54.49 3.67 4.76
C PRO A 143 -53.96 2.63 3.76
N GLY A 144 -54.62 1.48 3.65
CA GLY A 144 -54.17 0.37 2.78
C GLY A 144 -52.99 -0.44 3.32
N GLY A 145 -52.58 -0.23 4.58
CA GLY A 145 -51.57 -1.04 5.26
C GLY A 145 -50.13 -0.86 4.77
N VAL A 146 -49.89 0.11 3.87
CA VAL A 146 -48.57 0.42 3.31
C VAL A 146 -48.36 1.93 3.34
N LEU A 147 -47.24 2.36 3.92
CA LEU A 147 -46.81 3.74 3.84
C LEU A 147 -45.76 3.89 2.73
N LYS A 148 -45.96 4.88 1.86
CA LYS A 148 -44.98 5.33 0.87
C LYS A 148 -44.54 6.73 1.27
N THR A 149 -43.23 6.96 1.30
CA THR A 149 -42.65 8.23 1.68
C THR A 149 -41.35 8.48 0.94
N CYS A 150 -41.08 9.75 0.65
CA CYS A 150 -39.89 10.18 -0.07
C CYS A 150 -39.18 11.27 0.74
N ALA A 151 -37.87 11.18 0.88
CA ALA A 151 -37.07 12.29 1.37
C ALA A 151 -37.17 13.46 0.38
N GLN A 152 -37.36 14.67 0.89
CA GLN A 152 -37.45 15.88 0.05
C GLN A 152 -36.24 16.02 -0.89
N PRO A 153 -36.46 16.37 -2.18
CA PRO A 153 -35.39 16.49 -3.17
C PRO A 153 -34.28 17.49 -2.77
N GLU A 154 -34.62 18.50 -1.98
CA GLU A 154 -33.70 19.53 -1.51
C GLU A 154 -32.82 19.06 -0.35
N VAL A 155 -33.13 17.90 0.24
CA VAL A 155 -32.43 17.36 1.40
C VAL A 155 -31.48 16.26 0.96
N GLN A 156 -30.20 16.62 0.88
CA GLN A 156 -29.10 15.69 0.72
C GLN A 156 -28.44 15.39 2.07
N TRP A 157 -27.98 14.16 2.26
CA TRP A 157 -27.14 13.82 3.41
C TRP A 157 -25.96 12.94 3.04
N LYS A 158 -24.85 13.18 3.75
CA LYS A 158 -23.59 12.48 3.55
C LYS A 158 -23.56 11.16 4.29
N LEU A 159 -23.05 10.14 3.62
CA LEU A 159 -22.65 8.90 4.25
C LEU A 159 -21.23 9.05 4.76
N GLN A 160 -21.11 9.21 6.08
CA GLN A 160 -19.81 9.36 6.75
C GLN A 160 -18.83 8.22 6.37
N GLN A 161 -19.34 7.00 6.19
CA GLN A 161 -18.52 5.85 5.77
C GLN A 161 -17.81 6.09 4.43
N PHE A 162 -18.51 6.67 3.45
CA PHE A 162 -17.93 6.96 2.13
C PHE A 162 -16.97 8.14 2.18
N GLN A 163 -17.30 9.18 2.95
CA GLN A 163 -16.41 10.31 3.16
C GLN A 163 -15.09 9.86 3.81
N ASP A 164 -15.17 9.09 4.89
CA ASP A 164 -13.99 8.63 5.63
C ASP A 164 -13.15 7.66 4.78
N ALA A 165 -13.78 6.69 4.12
CA ALA A 165 -13.08 5.78 3.21
C ALA A 165 -12.40 6.54 2.06
N GLY A 166 -13.07 7.56 1.51
CA GLY A 166 -12.48 8.44 0.50
C GLY A 166 -11.27 9.21 1.02
N ASN A 167 -11.33 9.72 2.25
CA ASN A 167 -10.18 10.38 2.89
C ASN A 167 -8.99 9.44 3.03
N PHE A 168 -9.20 8.19 3.50
CA PHE A 168 -8.13 7.20 3.61
C PHE A 168 -7.50 6.84 2.25
N CYS A 169 -8.32 6.66 1.21
CA CYS A 169 -7.84 6.45 -0.16
C CYS A 169 -6.97 7.63 -0.64
N CYS A 170 -7.41 8.87 -0.41
CA CYS A 170 -6.64 10.07 -0.76
C CYS A 170 -5.32 10.14 0.01
N MET A 171 -5.32 9.83 1.31
CA MET A 171 -4.10 9.79 2.13
C MET A 171 -3.11 8.71 1.64
N ALA A 172 -3.60 7.54 1.27
CA ALA A 172 -2.79 6.45 0.73
C ALA A 172 -2.13 6.88 -0.59
N LEU A 173 -2.93 7.44 -1.51
CA LEU A 173 -2.47 7.91 -2.81
C LEU A 173 -1.44 9.05 -2.69
N ASN A 174 -1.69 10.00 -1.79
CA ASN A 174 -0.76 11.09 -1.47
C ASN A 174 0.56 10.56 -0.87
N THR A 175 0.51 9.48 -0.09
CA THR A 175 1.71 8.83 0.46
C THR A 175 2.52 8.13 -0.63
N ILE A 176 1.83 7.42 -1.54
CA ILE A 176 2.46 6.79 -2.72
C ILE A 176 3.15 7.83 -3.60
N ALA A 177 2.52 8.97 -3.85
CA ALA A 177 3.09 10.04 -4.67
C ALA A 177 4.39 10.60 -4.08
N LYS A 178 4.44 10.81 -2.75
CA LYS A 178 5.66 11.23 -2.02
C LYS A 178 6.78 10.19 -2.11
N VAL A 179 6.44 8.91 -2.10
CA VAL A 179 7.44 7.83 -2.24
C VAL A 179 8.01 7.83 -3.64
N SER A 180 7.19 8.08 -4.67
CA SER A 180 7.62 8.11 -6.07
C SER A 180 8.64 9.20 -6.37
N THR A 181 8.66 10.30 -5.60
CA THR A 181 9.63 11.40 -5.76
C THR A 181 10.98 11.12 -5.12
N LEU A 182 11.09 10.09 -4.26
CA LEU A 182 12.39 9.67 -3.72
C LEU A 182 13.19 8.99 -4.83
N THR A 183 14.41 9.46 -5.08
CA THR A 183 15.29 8.99 -6.15
C THR A 183 15.68 7.51 -5.98
N THR A 184 15.87 6.83 -7.11
CA THR A 184 16.31 5.42 -7.19
C THR A 184 17.59 5.17 -6.37
N ASP A 185 18.48 6.16 -6.30
CA ASP A 185 19.77 6.07 -5.61
C ASP A 185 19.63 6.05 -4.09
N ILE A 186 18.67 6.80 -3.53
CA ILE A 186 18.38 6.78 -2.09
C ILE A 186 17.89 5.40 -1.67
N TYR A 187 17.05 4.78 -2.51
CA TYR A 187 16.56 3.42 -2.29
C TYR A 187 17.69 2.38 -2.32
N PHE A 188 18.63 2.50 -3.26
CA PHE A 188 19.78 1.61 -3.32
C PHE A 188 20.66 1.71 -2.07
N ILE A 189 20.91 2.93 -1.61
CA ILE A 189 21.68 3.17 -0.38
C ILE A 189 20.95 2.58 0.84
N CYS A 190 19.62 2.72 0.95
CA CYS A 190 18.84 2.11 2.02
C CYS A 190 18.89 0.58 1.98
N PHE A 191 18.83 -0.01 0.79
CA PHE A 191 18.93 -1.46 0.59
C PHE A 191 20.31 -2.00 1.01
N LEU A 192 21.39 -1.35 0.55
CA LEU A 192 22.76 -1.74 0.91
C LEU A 192 23.03 -1.59 2.41
N LYS A 193 22.54 -0.51 3.03
CA LYS A 193 22.72 -0.28 4.47
C LYS A 193 21.83 -1.18 5.34
N LYS A 194 21.01 -2.07 4.76
CA LYS A 194 19.92 -2.80 5.46
C LYS A 194 19.06 -1.86 6.31
N SER A 195 18.99 -0.58 5.93
CA SER A 195 18.23 0.44 6.64
C SER A 195 16.78 0.31 6.19
N SER A 196 16.14 -0.75 6.67
CA SER A 196 14.77 -1.15 6.34
C SER A 196 13.73 -0.14 6.81
N VAL A 197 14.08 0.72 7.77
CA VAL A 197 13.12 1.49 8.57
C VAL A 197 12.35 2.53 7.75
N ASN A 198 12.99 3.21 6.78
CA ASN A 198 12.36 4.37 6.11
C ASN A 198 11.50 4.00 4.90
N CYS A 199 11.94 3.05 4.08
CA CYS A 199 11.16 2.64 2.90
C CYS A 199 10.03 1.67 3.27
N HIS A 200 10.29 0.74 4.19
CA HIS A 200 9.29 -0.21 4.65
C HIS A 200 8.15 0.47 5.44
N SER A 201 8.48 1.48 6.26
CA SER A 201 7.46 2.20 7.03
C SER A 201 6.44 2.93 6.15
N LEU A 202 6.84 3.40 4.97
CA LEU A 202 5.92 4.04 4.03
C LEU A 202 4.97 3.02 3.37
N ASP A 203 5.46 1.83 3.03
CA ASP A 203 4.61 0.76 2.48
C ASP A 203 3.61 0.25 3.52
N LEU A 204 4.09 0.05 4.76
CA LEU A 204 3.23 -0.33 5.88
C LEU A 204 2.16 0.73 6.12
N LYS A 205 2.52 2.02 6.05
CA LYS A 205 1.57 3.12 6.18
C LYS A 205 0.51 3.10 5.07
N VAL A 206 0.89 2.87 3.81
CA VAL A 206 -0.07 2.74 2.71
C VAL A 206 -1.02 1.56 2.94
N SER A 207 -0.48 0.41 3.37
CA SER A 207 -1.27 -0.77 3.70
C SER A 207 -2.25 -0.50 4.84
N ASP A 208 -1.81 0.16 5.91
CA ASP A 208 -2.66 0.52 7.05
C ASP A 208 -3.82 1.45 6.63
N LEU A 209 -3.54 2.47 5.82
CA LEU A 209 -4.57 3.38 5.30
C LEU A 209 -5.62 2.64 4.46
N ILE A 210 -5.20 1.69 3.63
CA ILE A 210 -6.12 0.85 2.85
C ILE A 210 -6.96 -0.04 3.77
N MET A 211 -6.35 -0.61 4.81
CA MET A 211 -7.05 -1.42 5.80
C MET A 211 -8.08 -0.62 6.59
N GLN A 212 -7.77 0.63 6.96
CA GLN A 212 -8.71 1.53 7.60
C GLN A 212 -9.89 1.87 6.67
N ALA A 213 -9.63 2.20 5.40
CA ALA A 213 -10.69 2.43 4.41
C ALA A 213 -11.61 1.21 4.27
N ARG A 214 -11.03 0.01 4.17
CA ARG A 214 -11.77 -1.25 4.10
C ARG A 214 -12.61 -1.50 5.35
N SER A 215 -12.04 -1.27 6.54
CA SER A 215 -12.72 -1.49 7.82
C SER A 215 -14.00 -0.67 7.91
N ILE A 216 -13.94 0.60 7.52
CA ILE A 216 -15.09 1.53 7.56
C ILE A 216 -16.24 1.10 6.66
N ILE A 217 -15.93 0.56 5.48
CA ILE A 217 -16.93 0.05 4.53
C ILE A 217 -17.48 -1.31 5.01
N CYS A 218 -16.63 -2.17 5.56
CA CYS A 218 -17.01 -3.52 5.97
C CYS A 218 -17.79 -3.55 7.29
N LEU A 219 -17.46 -2.67 8.23
CA LEU A 219 -17.99 -2.66 9.59
C LEU A 219 -18.76 -1.36 9.84
N PRO A 220 -20.09 -1.36 9.70
CA PRO A 220 -20.87 -0.17 9.96
C PRO A 220 -20.78 0.21 11.44
N ARG A 221 -20.64 1.52 11.70
CA ARG A 221 -20.66 2.05 13.06
C ARG A 221 -22.02 1.78 13.70
N LYS A 222 -22.01 1.17 14.89
CA LYS A 222 -23.23 1.00 15.70
C LYS A 222 -23.76 2.38 16.06
N ARG A 223 -25.01 2.65 15.68
CA ARG A 223 -25.77 3.83 16.12
C ARG A 223 -26.83 3.41 17.12
N THR A 224 -26.98 4.19 18.18
CA THR A 224 -28.08 4.01 19.14
C THR A 224 -29.41 4.44 18.51
N LEU A 225 -30.53 3.93 19.02
CA LEU A 225 -31.86 4.36 18.54
C LEU A 225 -32.05 5.87 18.72
N LEU A 226 -31.56 6.44 19.83
CA LEU A 226 -31.64 7.87 20.09
C LEU A 226 -30.88 8.70 19.03
N GLU A 227 -29.69 8.27 18.63
CA GLU A 227 -28.93 8.90 17.54
C GLU A 227 -29.70 8.84 16.21
N LEU A 228 -30.40 7.74 15.93
CA LEU A 228 -31.20 7.57 14.73
C LEU A 228 -32.46 8.46 14.75
N CYS A 229 -33.16 8.55 15.89
CA CYS A 229 -34.33 9.44 16.06
C CYS A 229 -33.95 10.92 15.87
N ASN A 230 -32.76 11.30 16.34
CA ASN A 230 -32.26 12.67 16.22
C ASN A 230 -31.54 12.94 14.89
N PHE A 231 -31.41 11.94 14.01
CA PHE A 231 -30.74 12.10 12.73
C PHE A 231 -31.56 13.01 11.81
N PRO A 232 -31.08 14.23 11.45
CA PRO A 232 -31.92 15.25 10.80
C PRO A 232 -32.64 14.78 9.52
N PRO A 233 -32.03 13.97 8.64
CA PRO A 233 -32.70 13.50 7.42
C PRO A 233 -33.99 12.69 7.64
N THR A 234 -34.19 12.06 8.80
CA THR A 234 -35.43 11.32 9.10
C THR A 234 -36.65 12.24 9.20
N LYS A 235 -36.44 13.54 9.45
CA LYS A 235 -37.50 14.55 9.54
C LYS A 235 -37.89 15.13 8.18
N CYS A 236 -37.17 14.78 7.13
CA CYS A 236 -37.31 15.40 5.81
C CYS A 236 -38.19 14.60 4.84
N PHE A 237 -38.76 13.49 5.31
CA PHE A 237 -39.66 12.62 4.55
C PHE A 237 -41.05 13.23 4.35
N LYS A 238 -41.63 13.02 3.16
CA LYS A 238 -42.98 13.44 2.79
C LYS A 238 -43.74 12.25 2.17
N PRO A 239 -44.89 11.82 2.74
CA PRO A 239 -45.42 12.21 4.05
C PRO A 239 -44.44 11.94 5.20
N PRO A 240 -44.53 12.68 6.33
CA PRO A 240 -43.61 12.52 7.46
C PRO A 240 -43.65 11.10 8.01
N LEU A 241 -42.51 10.65 8.53
CA LEU A 241 -42.41 9.33 9.16
C LEU A 241 -43.28 9.30 10.43
N PRO A 242 -43.97 8.17 10.70
CA PRO A 242 -44.59 7.93 11.98
C PRO A 242 -43.59 8.04 13.13
N PRO A 243 -44.01 8.47 14.33
CA PRO A 243 -43.10 8.65 15.47
C PRO A 243 -42.52 7.33 15.99
N ASP A 244 -43.17 6.20 15.68
CA ASP A 244 -42.71 4.85 16.01
C ASP A 244 -41.82 4.24 14.91
N VAL A 245 -41.47 4.97 13.84
CA VAL A 245 -40.65 4.45 12.74
C VAL A 245 -39.40 5.29 12.50
N VAL A 246 -38.25 4.62 12.41
CA VAL A 246 -36.96 5.26 12.14
C VAL A 246 -36.21 4.51 11.06
N PHE A 247 -35.60 5.25 10.13
CA PHE A 247 -34.75 4.68 9.09
C PHE A 247 -33.26 4.88 9.37
N SER A 248 -32.45 3.92 8.93
CA SER A 248 -31.01 4.01 8.92
C SER A 248 -30.46 3.55 7.57
N TYR A 249 -29.53 4.33 7.04
CA TYR A 249 -28.81 4.03 5.81
C TYR A 249 -27.34 3.82 6.14
N TYR A 250 -26.79 2.68 5.73
CA TYR A 250 -25.39 2.36 5.94
C TYR A 250 -24.90 1.36 4.91
N VAL A 251 -23.58 1.21 4.84
CA VAL A 251 -22.93 0.22 3.99
C VAL A 251 -22.34 -0.86 4.87
N ALA A 252 -22.51 -2.11 4.46
CA ALA A 252 -21.86 -3.26 5.07
C ALA A 252 -21.20 -4.09 3.97
N SER A 253 -19.88 -3.97 3.90
CA SER A 253 -19.05 -4.61 2.88
C SER A 253 -19.51 -4.18 1.47
N THR A 254 -20.01 -5.11 0.66
CA THR A 254 -20.44 -4.84 -0.72
C THR A 254 -21.93 -4.46 -0.83
N ARG A 255 -22.62 -4.25 0.28
CA ARG A 255 -24.06 -4.03 0.29
C ARG A 255 -24.42 -2.68 0.89
N PHE A 256 -25.26 -1.96 0.16
CA PHE A 256 -25.98 -0.81 0.68
C PHE A 256 -27.23 -1.29 1.42
N ILE A 257 -27.45 -0.81 2.63
CA ILE A 257 -28.53 -1.28 3.51
C ILE A 257 -29.40 -0.10 3.93
N CYS A 258 -30.71 -0.27 3.74
CA CYS A 258 -31.75 0.51 4.38
C CYS A 258 -32.39 -0.35 5.47
N ALA A 259 -32.28 0.06 6.72
CA ALA A 259 -32.92 -0.58 7.86
C ALA A 259 -34.08 0.28 8.36
N ALA A 260 -35.21 -0.35 8.62
CA ALA A 260 -36.38 0.25 9.23
C ALA A 260 -36.56 -0.33 10.64
N TYR A 261 -36.67 0.54 11.64
CA TYR A 261 -36.91 0.17 13.03
C TYR A 261 -38.29 0.65 13.42
N GLN A 262 -39.13 -0.25 13.92
CA GLN A 262 -40.41 0.10 14.52
C GLN A 262 -40.28 0.01 16.05
N VAL A 263 -40.48 1.14 16.72
CA VAL A 263 -40.38 1.28 18.17
C VAL A 263 -41.77 1.11 18.77
N THR A 264 -42.04 -0.03 19.39
CA THR A 264 -43.26 -0.24 20.15
C THR A 264 -43.03 0.17 21.61
N SER A 265 -43.89 1.02 22.17
CA SER A 265 -43.90 1.19 23.63
C SER A 265 -44.29 -0.14 24.28
N LYS A 266 -43.54 -0.56 25.30
CA LYS A 266 -44.06 -1.61 26.19
C LYS A 266 -45.34 -1.05 26.80
N GLN A 267 -46.46 -1.70 26.53
CA GLN A 267 -47.64 -1.52 27.38
C GLN A 267 -47.19 -1.88 28.79
N ASN A 268 -47.10 -0.90 29.68
CA ASN A 268 -46.99 -1.16 31.10
C ASN A 268 -48.24 -1.96 31.44
N GLY A 269 -48.07 -3.26 31.69
CA GLY A 269 -49.15 -4.13 32.12
C GLY A 269 -49.76 -3.51 33.37
N LEU A 270 -51.05 -3.21 33.27
CA LEU A 270 -51.96 -3.15 34.41
C LEU A 270 -51.96 -4.51 35.12
#